data_AF-A0A366MA03-F1
#
_entry.id   AF-A0A366MA03-F1
#
_cell.length_a   1.000
_cell.length_b   1.000
_cell.length_c   1.000
_cell.angle_alpha   90.00
_cell.angle_beta   90.00
_cell.angle_gamma   90.00
#
_symmetry.space_group_name_H-M   'P 1'
#
loop_
_entity.id
_entity.type
_entity.pdbx_description
1 polymer ?
#
loop_
_entity_poly.entity_id
_entity_poly.type
_entity_poly.pdbx_seq_one_letter_code
_entity_poly.pdbx_strand_id
1 'polypeptide(L)'
;MLNSLEKFKTSWMIILKKLVNNIIELSIDEIDKFNFHYGEFEGLKIIEDEVEYEFLFRFSKEKHDLICFRSDAIDRNGPNALDPPIFSRHSWNNHFKESVLYYNDTTLYR
;
A
#
# COMPACT_ATOMS: atom_id res chain seq x y z
N MET A 1 20.79 -7.32 -15.72
CA MET A 1 20.74 -7.21 -14.25
C MET A 1 19.88 -5.98 -13.98
N LEU A 2 18.62 -6.15 -13.55
CA LEU A 2 17.76 -4.99 -13.26
C LEU A 2 18.37 -4.22 -12.08
N ASN A 3 18.33 -2.88 -12.13
CA ASN A 3 18.78 -2.11 -10.97
C ASN A 3 17.80 -2.30 -9.79
N SER A 4 18.23 -1.94 -8.57
CA SER A 4 17.42 -2.17 -7.37
C SER A 4 16.04 -1.50 -7.45
N LEU A 5 15.96 -0.29 -8.01
CA LEU A 5 14.70 0.44 -8.20
C LEU A 5 13.75 -0.30 -9.16
N GLU A 6 14.26 -0.82 -10.27
CA GLU A 6 13.47 -1.60 -11.24
C GLU A 6 12.97 -2.91 -10.64
N LYS A 7 13.77 -3.54 -9.77
CA LYS A 7 13.36 -4.75 -9.05
C LYS A 7 12.23 -4.45 -8.05
N PHE A 8 12.29 -3.34 -7.32
CA PHE A 8 11.24 -2.89 -6.42
C PHE A 8 9.94 -2.53 -7.16
N LYS A 9 10.03 -1.76 -8.26
CA LYS A 9 8.88 -1.45 -9.11
C LYS A 9 8.18 -2.72 -9.59
N THR A 10 8.95 -3.75 -9.93
CA THR A 10 8.40 -5.04 -10.37
C THR A 10 7.74 -5.81 -9.23
N SER A 11 8.36 -5.86 -8.04
CA SER A 11 7.82 -6.56 -6.87
C SER A 11 6.51 -5.96 -6.36
N TRP A 12 6.48 -4.63 -6.21
CA TRP A 12 5.30 -3.89 -5.74
C TRP A 12 4.07 -4.12 -6.63
N MET A 13 4.23 -3.92 -7.95
CA MET A 13 3.14 -4.12 -8.89
C MET A 13 2.62 -5.56 -8.85
N ILE A 14 3.49 -6.54 -8.68
CA ILE A 14 3.09 -7.96 -8.60
C ILE A 14 2.29 -8.23 -7.32
N ILE A 15 2.71 -7.69 -6.18
CA ILE A 15 2.03 -7.91 -4.89
C ILE A 15 0.67 -7.22 -4.88
N LEU A 16 0.59 -5.93 -5.26
CA LEU A 16 -0.69 -5.21 -5.27
C LEU A 16 -1.67 -5.79 -6.28
N LYS A 17 -1.23 -6.20 -7.48
CA LYS A 17 -2.13 -6.83 -8.48
C LYS A 17 -2.76 -8.14 -7.99
N LYS A 18 -2.22 -8.77 -6.94
CA LYS A 18 -2.85 -9.94 -6.30
C LYS A 18 -3.93 -9.56 -5.30
N LEU A 19 -3.91 -8.32 -4.80
CA LEU A 19 -4.79 -7.83 -3.75
C LEU A 19 -5.91 -6.94 -4.29
N VAL A 20 -5.65 -6.20 -5.36
CA VAL A 20 -6.57 -5.20 -5.91
C VAL A 20 -6.59 -5.21 -7.43
N ASN A 21 -7.74 -4.83 -7.99
CA ASN A 21 -7.91 -4.65 -9.43
C ASN A 21 -7.55 -3.23 -9.89
N ASN A 22 -7.62 -2.25 -8.97
CA ASN A 22 -7.30 -0.85 -9.27
C ASN A 22 -6.04 -0.41 -8.51
N ILE A 23 -5.09 0.17 -9.24
CA ILE A 23 -3.89 0.78 -8.70
C ILE A 23 -3.81 2.21 -9.25
N ILE A 24 -3.81 3.16 -8.34
CA ILE A 24 -3.80 4.59 -8.61
C ILE A 24 -2.37 5.09 -8.38
N GLU A 25 -1.84 5.87 -9.32
CA GLU A 25 -0.55 6.55 -9.18
C GLU A 25 -0.79 8.06 -9.23
N LEU A 26 -0.33 8.78 -8.21
CA LEU A 26 -0.52 10.23 -8.04
C LEU A 26 0.72 10.88 -7.45
N SER A 27 0.87 12.19 -7.65
CA SER A 27 1.67 13.07 -6.80
C SER A 27 0.88 13.54 -5.58
N ILE A 28 1.55 14.11 -4.57
CA ILE A 28 0.86 14.66 -3.39
C ILE A 28 -0.18 15.71 -3.78
N ASP A 29 0.15 16.58 -4.73
CA ASP A 29 -0.71 17.69 -5.19
C ASP A 29 -1.97 17.25 -5.96
N GLU A 30 -2.03 15.97 -6.36
CA GLU A 30 -3.16 15.38 -7.07
C GLU A 30 -4.15 14.69 -6.12
N ILE A 31 -3.74 14.34 -4.90
CA ILE A 31 -4.58 13.61 -3.93
C ILE A 31 -5.88 14.37 -3.65
N ASP A 32 -5.79 15.66 -3.35
CA ASP A 32 -6.95 16.49 -3.00
C ASP A 32 -7.93 16.69 -4.17
N LYS A 33 -7.49 16.42 -5.40
CA LYS A 33 -8.29 16.55 -6.62
C LYS A 33 -8.85 15.20 -7.08
N PHE A 34 -8.34 14.11 -6.54
CA PHE A 34 -8.70 12.76 -6.96
C PHE A 34 -10.00 12.32 -6.31
N ASN A 35 -10.90 11.77 -7.12
CA ASN A 35 -12.17 11.22 -6.64
C ASN A 35 -11.98 9.74 -6.31
N PHE A 36 -11.74 9.44 -5.04
CA PHE A 36 -11.58 8.06 -4.58
C PHE A 36 -12.89 7.29 -4.56
N HIS A 37 -12.80 5.99 -4.83
CA HIS A 37 -13.94 5.10 -4.77
C HIS A 37 -14.18 4.59 -3.35
N TYR A 38 -15.43 4.26 -3.08
CA TYR A 38 -15.84 3.73 -1.79
C TYR A 38 -16.28 2.26 -1.92
N GLY A 39 -15.96 1.47 -0.90
CA GLY A 39 -16.43 0.09 -0.72
C GLY A 39 -15.51 -0.98 -1.30
N GLU A 40 -14.51 -0.60 -2.11
CA GLU A 40 -13.55 -1.52 -2.71
C GLU A 40 -12.12 -1.19 -2.28
N PHE A 41 -11.26 -2.21 -2.29
CA PHE A 41 -9.84 -2.00 -2.04
C PHE A 41 -9.14 -1.49 -3.29
N GLU A 42 -8.32 -0.47 -3.09
CA GLU A 42 -7.50 0.14 -4.13
C GLU A 42 -6.05 0.26 -3.64
N GLY A 43 -5.12 0.10 -4.57
CA GLY A 43 -3.72 0.43 -4.37
C GLY A 43 -3.50 1.90 -4.66
N LEU A 44 -2.69 2.58 -3.86
CA LEU A 44 -2.22 3.93 -4.15
C LEU A 44 -0.70 3.98 -4.06
N LYS A 45 -0.09 4.56 -5.09
CA LYS A 45 1.32 4.92 -5.09
C LYS A 45 1.46 6.42 -5.21
N ILE A 46 2.21 6.99 -4.28
CA ILE A 46 2.59 8.40 -4.28
C ILE A 46 4.10 8.48 -4.54
N ILE A 47 4.49 9.33 -5.48
CA ILE A 47 5.90 9.62 -5.76
C ILE A 47 6.16 11.08 -5.39
N GLU A 48 7.02 11.31 -4.40
CA GLU A 48 7.41 12.64 -3.92
C GLU A 48 8.93 12.67 -3.73
N ASP A 49 9.64 13.63 -4.34
CA ASP A 49 11.11 13.76 -4.25
C ASP A 49 11.87 12.42 -4.45
N GLU A 50 11.49 11.66 -5.48
CA GLU A 50 12.03 10.32 -5.79
C GLU A 50 11.78 9.24 -4.70
N VAL A 51 11.02 9.56 -3.66
CA VAL A 51 10.57 8.61 -2.64
C VAL A 51 9.20 8.05 -3.04
N GLU A 52 9.13 6.72 -3.13
CA GLU A 52 7.89 6.00 -3.39
C GLU A 52 7.19 5.66 -2.07
N TYR A 53 5.92 6.00 -1.96
CA TYR A 53 5.03 5.63 -0.87
C TYR A 53 3.92 4.74 -1.41
N GLU A 54 3.72 3.60 -0.76
CA GLU A 54 2.79 2.57 -1.24
C GLU A 54 1.74 2.28 -0.17
N PHE A 55 0.49 2.36 -0.60
CA PHE A 55 -0.69 2.21 0.23
C PHE A 55 -1.64 1.18 -0.35
N LEU A 56 -2.34 0.50 0.54
CA LEU A 56 -3.54 -0.27 0.22
C LEU A 56 -4.66 0.30 1.08
N PHE A 57 -5.77 0.69 0.49
CA PHE A 57 -6.83 1.34 1.25
C PHE A 57 -8.22 0.95 0.74
N ARG A 58 -9.23 1.18 1.59
CA ARG A 58 -10.64 1.06 1.25
C ARG A 58 -11.40 2.10 2.05
N PHE A 59 -12.08 3.02 1.37
CA PHE A 59 -12.98 3.96 2.03
C PHE A 59 -14.35 3.34 2.31
N SER A 60 -14.89 3.60 3.49
CA SER A 60 -16.22 3.14 3.90
C SER A 60 -17.31 4.11 3.44
N LYS A 61 -18.41 3.57 2.91
CA LYS A 61 -19.63 4.34 2.61
C LYS A 61 -20.44 4.66 3.87
N GLU A 62 -20.23 3.91 4.95
CA GLU A 62 -21.11 3.92 6.13
C GLU A 62 -20.47 4.61 7.35
N LYS A 63 -19.14 4.63 7.41
CA LYS A 63 -18.37 5.07 8.58
C LYS A 63 -17.32 6.10 8.16
N HIS A 64 -17.21 7.16 8.95
CA HIS A 64 -16.23 8.24 8.72
C HIS A 64 -14.89 8.01 9.42
N ASP A 65 -14.79 6.98 10.26
CA ASP A 65 -13.55 6.63 10.95
C ASP A 65 -12.55 5.96 9.99
N LEU A 66 -11.26 6.18 10.26
CA LEU A 66 -10.14 5.59 9.55
C LEU A 66 -9.26 4.79 10.51
N ILE A 67 -9.01 3.52 10.16
CA ILE A 67 -8.07 2.65 10.86
C ILE A 67 -6.79 2.55 10.03
N CYS A 68 -5.66 2.89 10.64
CA CYS A 68 -4.36 2.85 9.98
C CYS A 68 -3.54 1.64 10.46
N PHE A 69 -3.08 0.83 9.52
CA PHE A 69 -2.22 -0.33 9.75
C PHE A 69 -0.83 -0.07 9.17
N ARG A 70 0.15 0.11 10.06
CA ARG A 70 1.57 0.11 9.66
C ARG A 70 2.02 -1.31 9.36
N SER A 71 2.98 -1.46 8.45
CA SER A 71 3.75 -2.69 8.30
C SER A 71 4.46 -3.07 9.62
N ASP A 72 4.47 -4.37 9.94
CA ASP A 72 5.20 -4.89 11.10
C ASP A 72 6.73 -4.88 10.85
N ALA A 73 7.50 -4.95 11.93
CA ALA A 73 8.94 -5.19 11.83
C ALA A 73 9.18 -6.58 11.23
N ILE A 74 10.00 -6.65 10.18
CA ILE A 74 10.30 -7.90 9.48
C ILE A 74 11.78 -8.19 9.48
N ASP A 75 12.11 -9.49 9.48
CA ASP A 75 13.46 -9.92 9.15
C ASP A 75 13.69 -9.69 7.65
N ARG A 76 14.75 -8.96 7.34
CA ARG A 76 15.14 -8.66 5.95
C ARG A 76 16.17 -9.64 5.42
N ASN A 77 16.69 -10.53 6.28
CA ASN A 77 17.71 -11.50 5.93
C ASN A 77 17.24 -12.93 6.25
N GLY A 78 17.67 -13.88 5.42
CA GLY A 78 17.38 -15.30 5.64
C GLY A 78 16.18 -15.84 4.85
N PRO A 79 15.83 -17.12 5.07
CA PRO A 79 14.92 -17.86 4.19
C PRO A 79 13.45 -17.41 4.26
N ASN A 80 13.09 -16.67 5.32
CA ASN A 80 11.73 -16.15 5.53
C ASN A 80 11.65 -14.63 5.37
N ALA A 81 12.68 -14.00 4.78
CA ALA A 81 12.66 -12.58 4.51
C ALA A 81 11.47 -12.24 3.60
N LEU A 82 10.75 -11.18 3.95
CA LEU A 82 9.62 -10.68 3.15
C LEU A 82 10.06 -9.42 2.42
N ASP A 83 9.76 -9.37 1.13
CA ASP A 83 9.93 -8.15 0.34
C ASP A 83 8.69 -7.26 0.49
N PRO A 84 8.87 -5.93 0.59
CA PRO A 84 7.75 -5.00 0.60
C PRO A 84 7.00 -4.94 -0.75
N PRO A 85 5.74 -4.47 -0.76
CA PRO A 85 4.96 -4.00 0.40
C PRO A 85 4.41 -5.12 1.30
N ILE A 86 4.28 -4.83 2.60
CA ILE A 86 3.83 -5.75 3.65
C ILE A 86 2.58 -5.21 4.35
N PHE A 87 1.43 -5.72 3.96
CA PHE A 87 0.14 -5.32 4.53
C PHE A 87 -0.27 -6.28 5.67
N SER A 88 0.34 -6.05 6.83
CA SER A 88 0.08 -6.84 8.04
C SER A 88 -1.40 -6.76 8.42
N ARG A 89 -1.98 -7.89 8.84
CA ARG A 89 -3.40 -8.02 9.22
C ARG A 89 -4.41 -7.71 8.12
N HIS A 90 -4.00 -7.67 6.85
CA HIS A 90 -4.95 -7.47 5.74
C HIS A 90 -6.08 -8.52 5.71
N SER A 91 -5.81 -9.75 6.15
CA SER A 91 -6.83 -10.80 6.28
C SER A 91 -7.98 -10.45 7.24
N TRP A 92 -7.78 -9.48 8.14
CA TRP A 92 -8.82 -9.04 9.08
C TRP A 92 -9.76 -8.00 8.50
N ASN A 93 -9.55 -7.55 7.24
CA ASN A 93 -10.30 -6.43 6.68
C ASN A 93 -11.83 -6.62 6.71
N ASN A 94 -12.30 -7.86 6.59
CA ASN A 94 -13.73 -8.21 6.64
C ASN A 94 -14.38 -7.98 8.02
N HIS A 95 -13.58 -7.70 9.06
CA HIS A 95 -14.07 -7.39 10.41
C HIS A 95 -14.27 -5.89 10.65
N PHE A 96 -13.83 -5.03 9.74
CA PHE A 96 -13.94 -3.58 9.88
C PHE A 96 -14.99 -3.03 8.91
N LYS A 97 -15.88 -2.17 9.42
CA LYS A 97 -16.82 -1.41 8.60
C LYS A 97 -16.29 -0.02 8.26
N GLU A 98 -15.25 0.40 8.95
CA GLU A 98 -14.54 1.66 8.83
C GLU A 98 -13.70 1.72 7.55
N SER A 99 -13.25 2.93 7.22
CA SER A 99 -12.18 3.07 6.23
C SER A 99 -10.92 2.44 6.79
N VAL A 100 -10.13 1.81 5.93
CA VAL A 100 -8.86 1.19 6.33
C VAL A 100 -7.75 1.68 5.41
N LEU A 101 -6.59 1.97 5.99
CA LEU A 101 -5.38 2.37 5.28
C LEU A 101 -4.23 1.50 5.79
N TYR A 102 -3.62 0.75 4.89
CA TYR A 102 -2.39 0.01 5.14
C TYR A 102 -1.24 0.76 4.50
N TYR A 103 -0.18 1.01 5.25
CA TYR A 103 0.98 1.76 4.79
C TYR A 103 2.28 1.10 5.23
N ASN A 104 3.30 1.21 4.39
CA ASN A 104 4.62 0.69 4.67
C ASN A 104 5.53 1.81 5.19
N ASP A 105 6.45 1.44 6.08
CA ASP A 105 7.56 2.30 6.42
C ASP A 105 8.55 2.38 5.23
N THR A 106 8.92 3.58 4.80
CA THR A 106 9.84 3.77 3.66
C THR A 106 11.23 3.20 3.92
N THR A 107 11.62 2.98 5.18
CA THR A 107 12.86 2.29 5.54
C THR A 107 12.86 0.81 5.11
N LEU A 108 11.70 0.21 4.83
CA LEU A 108 11.60 -1.15 4.30
C LEU A 108 12.10 -1.29 2.86
N TYR A 109 12.36 -0.18 2.17
CA TYR A 109 12.80 -0.15 0.78
C TYR A 109 14.27 0.27 0.62
N ARG A 110 14.95 0.60 1.73
CA ARG A 110 16.33 1.12 1.75
C ARG A 110 17.32 0.16 2.37
#